data_AF-A0AB33JL65-F1
#
_entry.id   AF-A0AB33JL65-F1
#
_cell.length_a   1.000
_cell.length_b   1.000
_cell.length_c   1.000
_cell.angle_alpha   90.00
_cell.angle_beta   90.00
_cell.angle_gamma   90.00
#
_symmetry.space_group_name_H-M   'P 1'
#
loop_
_entity.id
_entity.type
_entity.pdbx_description
1 polymer ?
#
loop_
_entity_poly.entity_id
_entity_poly.type
_entity_poly.pdbx_seq_one_letter_code
_entity_poly.pdbx_strand_id
1 'polypeptide(L)'
;MKRITAENFDEVYVDKVELSMIDKFVCDEMSRQVHRYIKGMSGSKAIMLKFEEQLAKLSVPEKEEAIARYIDLNRKTLDGLDWKIVLARAAANYCDTFSYLIQLINDKRKIVAYMQRIKSKYIRFHTVYEENNKFGIKDYKGDILVHALYDFLRTPYVYVDDLCMMPVMAQKNGKMGLILPDGKDTIIADFIYDDIYLRTEPPYFEAKKGNRSILIDRYGSIR
;
A
#
# COMPACT_ATOMS: atom_id res chain seq x y z
N MET A 1 1.48 -9.73 33.05
CA MET A 1 0.34 -8.79 32.94
C MET A 1 0.15 -8.11 34.29
N LYS A 2 0.13 -6.77 34.37
CA LYS A 2 -0.23 -6.07 35.62
C LYS A 2 -1.71 -6.34 35.92
N ARG A 3 -2.06 -6.55 37.19
CA ARG A 3 -3.44 -6.74 37.64
C ARG A 3 -4.21 -5.43 37.44
N ILE A 4 -5.35 -5.48 36.76
CA ILE A 4 -6.23 -4.32 36.58
C ILE A 4 -6.89 -4.01 37.93
N THR A 5 -6.74 -2.77 38.38
CA THR A 5 -7.36 -2.18 39.58
C THR A 5 -8.17 -0.96 39.15
N ALA A 6 -9.08 -0.48 40.00
CA ALA A 6 -9.85 0.73 39.71
C ALA A 6 -8.93 1.95 39.45
N GLU A 7 -7.80 2.02 40.14
CA GLU A 7 -6.81 3.10 40.03
C GLU A 7 -5.99 3.05 38.73
N ASN A 8 -5.85 1.88 38.10
CA ASN A 8 -5.07 1.72 36.87
C ASN A 8 -5.93 1.27 35.67
N PHE A 9 -7.26 1.25 35.83
CA PHE A 9 -8.18 0.74 34.82
C PHE A 9 -7.99 1.47 33.50
N ASP A 10 -8.03 2.80 33.50
CA ASP A 10 -7.88 3.61 32.30
C ASP A 10 -6.47 3.55 31.68
N GLU A 11 -5.45 3.17 32.46
CA GLU A 11 -4.07 3.02 31.99
C GLU A 11 -3.78 1.63 31.40
N VAL A 12 -4.46 0.58 31.88
CA VAL A 12 -4.16 -0.83 31.56
C VAL A 12 -5.25 -1.46 30.69
N TYR A 13 -6.48 -0.99 30.78
CA TYR A 13 -7.59 -1.45 29.97
C TYR A 13 -7.55 -0.83 28.57
N VAL A 14 -7.62 -1.69 27.56
CA VAL A 14 -7.76 -1.30 26.17
C VAL A 14 -9.20 -1.60 25.75
N ASP A 15 -9.98 -0.54 25.53
CA ASP A 15 -11.32 -0.70 24.98
C ASP A 15 -11.21 -1.18 23.51
N LYS A 16 -11.57 -2.44 23.29
CA LYS A 16 -11.53 -3.07 21.96
C LYS A 16 -12.60 -2.49 21.04
N VAL A 17 -13.70 -1.97 21.58
CA VAL A 17 -14.76 -1.31 20.80
C VAL A 17 -14.28 0.06 20.35
N GLU A 18 -13.65 0.84 21.25
CA GLU A 18 -13.00 2.10 20.88
C GLU A 18 -12.00 1.89 19.75
N LEU A 19 -11.09 0.93 19.89
CA LEU A 19 -10.11 0.64 18.84
C LEU A 19 -10.75 0.21 17.52
N SER A 20 -11.76 -0.67 17.55
CA SER A 20 -12.38 -1.16 16.32
C SER A 20 -13.17 -0.06 15.59
N MET A 21 -13.80 0.84 16.33
CA MET A 21 -14.49 1.99 15.77
C MET A 21 -13.51 3.01 15.18
N ILE A 22 -12.44 3.34 15.90
CA ILE A 22 -11.36 4.19 15.38
C ILE A 22 -10.78 3.58 14.09
N ASP A 23 -10.45 2.29 14.11
CA ASP A 23 -9.89 1.58 12.96
C ASP A 23 -10.84 1.64 11.75
N LYS A 24 -12.13 1.40 11.95
CA LYS A 24 -13.16 1.50 10.90
C LYS A 24 -13.19 2.91 10.28
N PHE A 25 -13.29 3.96 11.10
CA PHE A 25 -13.37 5.33 10.60
C PHE A 25 -12.09 5.76 9.89
N VAL A 26 -10.93 5.38 10.42
CA VAL A 26 -9.64 5.65 9.77
C VAL A 26 -9.59 4.92 8.42
N CYS A 27 -10.04 3.67 8.35
CA CYS A 27 -10.08 2.92 7.09
C CYS A 27 -10.96 3.59 6.03
N ASP A 28 -12.11 4.14 6.43
CA ASP A 28 -12.98 4.90 5.53
C ASP A 28 -12.30 6.20 5.07
N GLU A 29 -11.63 6.93 5.96
CA GLU A 29 -10.86 8.14 5.62
C GLU A 29 -9.67 7.84 4.68
N MET A 30 -8.98 6.72 4.88
CA MET A 30 -7.88 6.30 4.00
C MET A 30 -8.39 5.87 2.62
N SER A 31 -9.53 5.18 2.55
CA SER A 31 -10.22 4.87 1.28
C SER A 31 -10.56 6.15 0.52
N ARG A 32 -11.09 7.15 1.24
CA ARG A 32 -11.41 8.49 0.70
C ARG A 32 -10.16 9.25 0.24
N GLN A 33 -9.03 9.07 0.91
CA GLN A 33 -7.76 9.67 0.49
C GLN A 33 -7.26 9.05 -0.82
N VAL A 34 -7.34 7.72 -0.96
CA VAL A 34 -7.00 7.04 -2.23
C VAL A 34 -7.92 7.52 -3.36
N HIS A 35 -9.24 7.59 -3.12
CA HIS A 35 -10.20 8.14 -4.08
C HIS A 35 -9.80 9.53 -4.57
N ARG A 36 -9.45 10.44 -3.65
CA ARG A 36 -9.02 11.81 -3.98
C ARG A 36 -7.75 11.84 -4.80
N TYR A 37 -6.79 10.98 -4.46
CA TYR A 37 -5.54 10.87 -5.20
C TYR A 37 -5.78 10.40 -6.64
N ILE A 38 -6.58 9.34 -6.84
CA ILE A 38 -6.96 8.85 -8.18
C ILE A 38 -7.63 9.96 -8.99
N LYS A 39 -8.59 10.69 -8.38
CA LYS A 39 -9.28 11.81 -9.02
C LYS A 39 -8.34 12.95 -9.38
N GLY A 40 -7.38 13.28 -8.50
CA GLY A 40 -6.42 14.37 -8.70
C GLY A 40 -5.41 14.10 -9.82
N MET A 41 -5.12 12.84 -10.12
CA MET A 41 -4.22 12.44 -11.21
C MET A 41 -4.92 12.33 -12.59
N SER A 42 -6.14 12.84 -12.73
CA SER A 42 -6.98 12.65 -13.92
C SER A 42 -7.18 11.17 -14.29
N GLY A 43 -7.21 10.29 -13.28
CA GLY A 43 -7.51 8.87 -13.48
C GLY A 43 -8.88 8.68 -14.14
N SER A 44 -9.06 7.58 -14.88
CA SER A 44 -10.35 7.32 -15.53
C SER A 44 -11.43 7.04 -14.47
N LYS A 45 -12.66 7.50 -14.72
CA LYS A 45 -13.81 7.23 -13.83
C LYS A 45 -14.01 5.72 -13.61
N ALA A 46 -13.77 4.91 -14.64
CA ALA A 46 -13.90 3.45 -14.56
C ALA A 46 -12.89 2.83 -13.58
N ILE A 47 -11.65 3.33 -13.58
CA ILE A 47 -10.58 2.91 -12.65
C ILE A 47 -10.99 3.18 -11.20
N MET A 48 -11.43 4.42 -10.93
CA MET A 48 -11.87 4.83 -9.60
C MET A 48 -13.03 3.95 -9.09
N LEU A 49 -14.06 3.72 -9.93
CA LEU A 49 -15.21 2.89 -9.56
C LEU A 49 -14.80 1.43 -9.30
N LYS A 50 -13.91 0.87 -10.11
CA LYS A 50 -13.44 -0.50 -9.93
C LYS A 50 -12.70 -0.69 -8.59
N PHE A 51 -11.86 0.27 -8.21
CA PHE A 51 -11.19 0.26 -6.91
C PHE A 51 -12.20 0.29 -5.75
N GLU A 52 -13.20 1.16 -5.83
CA GLU A 52 -14.27 1.26 -4.82
C GLU A 52 -15.09 -0.02 -4.71
N GLU A 53 -15.47 -0.61 -5.85
CA GLU A 53 -16.20 -1.89 -5.90
C GLU A 53 -15.41 -3.05 -5.30
N GLN A 54 -14.09 -3.09 -5.48
CA GLN A 54 -13.24 -4.12 -4.87
C GLN A 54 -13.13 -3.92 -3.36
N LEU A 55 -12.86 -2.69 -2.89
CA LEU A 55 -12.80 -2.41 -1.47
C LEU A 55 -14.13 -2.71 -0.77
N ALA A 56 -15.27 -2.42 -1.39
CA ALA A 56 -16.59 -2.64 -0.78
C ALA A 56 -16.85 -4.10 -0.38
N LYS A 57 -16.17 -5.07 -1.01
CA LYS A 57 -16.32 -6.52 -0.74
C LYS A 57 -15.46 -7.01 0.44
N LEU A 58 -14.54 -6.18 0.94
CA LEU A 58 -13.55 -6.56 1.93
C LEU A 58 -14.00 -6.18 3.35
N SER A 59 -13.61 -6.99 4.34
CA SER A 59 -13.67 -6.62 5.75
C SER A 59 -12.72 -5.45 6.07
N VAL A 60 -12.87 -4.81 7.23
CA VAL A 60 -11.98 -3.69 7.62
C VAL A 60 -10.50 -4.09 7.60
N PRO A 61 -10.07 -5.21 8.21
CA PRO A 61 -8.66 -5.61 8.15
C PRO A 61 -8.14 -5.86 6.73
N GLU A 62 -8.97 -6.44 5.85
CA GLU A 62 -8.62 -6.69 4.45
C GLU A 62 -8.52 -5.38 3.66
N LYS A 63 -9.43 -4.42 3.90
CA LYS A 63 -9.33 -3.06 3.34
C LYS A 63 -8.05 -2.37 3.78
N GLU A 64 -7.71 -2.43 5.07
CA GLU A 64 -6.48 -1.85 5.60
C GLU A 64 -5.24 -2.37 4.87
N GLU A 65 -5.16 -3.69 4.68
CA GLU A 65 -4.07 -4.34 3.93
C GLU A 65 -4.04 -3.89 2.46
N ALA A 66 -5.19 -3.89 1.79
CA ALA A 66 -5.31 -3.46 0.40
C ALA A 66 -4.89 -2.00 0.20
N ILE A 67 -5.36 -1.09 1.06
CA ILE A 67 -5.02 0.34 1.00
C ILE A 67 -3.54 0.54 1.32
N ALA A 68 -2.97 -0.18 2.30
CA ALA A 68 -1.54 -0.09 2.60
C ALA A 68 -0.67 -0.49 1.40
N ARG A 69 -1.02 -1.56 0.69
CA ARG A 69 -0.33 -1.96 -0.55
C ARG A 69 -0.44 -0.90 -1.64
N TYR A 70 -1.64 -0.32 -1.81
CA TYR A 70 -1.83 0.77 -2.76
C TYR A 70 -0.93 1.98 -2.42
N ILE A 71 -0.89 2.36 -1.14
CA ILE A 71 -0.09 3.48 -0.62
C ILE A 71 1.41 3.22 -0.79
N ASP A 72 1.88 1.99 -0.60
CA ASP A 72 3.29 1.66 -0.82
C ASP A 72 3.74 1.90 -2.27
N LEU A 73 2.91 1.52 -3.24
CA LEU A 73 3.15 1.79 -4.65
C LEU A 73 2.87 3.24 -5.05
N ASN A 74 2.00 3.95 -4.32
CA ASN A 74 1.57 5.32 -4.61
C ASN A 74 1.80 6.23 -3.41
N ARG A 75 3.05 6.36 -2.95
CA ARG A 75 3.37 7.06 -1.68
C ARG A 75 2.86 8.50 -1.60
N LYS A 76 2.77 9.18 -2.75
CA LYS A 76 2.20 10.53 -2.90
C LYS A 76 0.71 10.61 -2.53
N THR A 77 0.01 9.48 -2.40
CA THR A 77 -1.35 9.42 -1.84
C THR A 77 -1.42 10.06 -0.46
N LEU A 78 -0.31 10.02 0.31
CA LEU A 78 -0.25 10.62 1.64
C LEU A 78 0.13 12.11 1.64
N ASP A 79 0.45 12.70 0.47
CA ASP A 79 0.86 14.09 0.39
C ASP A 79 -0.30 15.01 0.84
N GLY A 80 -0.01 15.89 1.80
CA GLY A 80 -0.99 16.81 2.38
C GLY A 80 -1.97 16.17 3.39
N LEU A 81 -1.84 14.87 3.70
CA LEU A 81 -2.66 14.22 4.72
C LEU A 81 -2.17 14.57 6.14
N ASP A 82 -3.02 15.19 6.95
CA ASP A 82 -2.77 15.38 8.39
C ASP A 82 -3.39 14.23 9.20
N TRP A 83 -2.53 13.33 9.69
CA TRP A 83 -2.93 12.21 10.53
C TRP A 83 -3.61 12.62 11.84
N LYS A 84 -3.30 13.80 12.39
CA LYS A 84 -3.97 14.30 13.59
C LYS A 84 -5.43 14.62 13.31
N ILE A 85 -5.72 15.18 12.13
CA ILE A 85 -7.10 15.45 11.70
C ILE A 85 -7.85 14.15 11.45
N VAL A 86 -7.22 13.16 10.82
CA VAL A 86 -7.82 11.83 10.63
C VAL A 86 -8.19 11.20 11.98
N LEU A 87 -7.25 11.21 12.93
CA LEU A 87 -7.49 10.66 14.27
C LEU A 87 -8.57 11.44 15.03
N ALA A 88 -8.55 12.77 14.97
CA ALA A 88 -9.55 13.60 15.63
C ALA A 88 -10.96 13.35 15.10
N ARG A 89 -11.11 13.14 13.77
CA ARG A 89 -12.40 12.76 13.18
C ARG A 89 -12.84 11.36 13.60
N ALA A 90 -11.92 10.39 13.63
CA ALA A 90 -12.22 9.04 14.08
C ALA A 90 -12.67 9.03 15.56
N ALA A 91 -11.95 9.76 16.42
CA ALA A 91 -12.32 9.97 17.82
C ALA A 91 -13.69 10.63 17.95
N ALA A 92 -13.95 11.70 17.20
CA ALA A 92 -15.24 12.40 17.22
C ALA A 92 -16.42 11.53 16.78
N ASN A 93 -16.20 10.58 15.86
CA ASN A 93 -17.25 9.65 15.45
C ASN A 93 -17.48 8.50 16.45
N TYR A 94 -16.49 8.19 17.30
CA TYR A 94 -16.65 7.20 18.37
C TYR A 94 -17.28 7.80 19.63
N CYS A 95 -16.96 9.05 19.97
CA CYS A 95 -17.45 9.69 21.20
C CYS A 95 -18.91 10.14 21.09
N ASP A 96 -19.75 9.73 22.04
CA ASP A 96 -21.16 10.15 22.11
C ASP A 96 -21.36 11.55 22.74
N THR A 97 -20.32 12.11 23.40
CA THR A 97 -20.39 13.44 24.02
C THR A 97 -19.15 14.27 23.74
N PHE A 98 -19.32 15.60 23.67
CA PHE A 98 -18.21 16.53 23.50
C PHE A 98 -17.22 16.47 24.68
N SER A 99 -17.72 16.34 25.91
CA SER A 99 -16.85 16.22 27.09
C SER A 99 -15.94 14.99 27.01
N TYR A 100 -16.47 13.84 26.57
CA TYR A 100 -15.68 12.63 26.38
C TYR A 100 -14.66 12.78 25.24
N LEU A 101 -15.05 13.42 24.13
CA LEU A 101 -14.11 13.74 23.05
C LEU A 101 -12.94 14.60 23.53
N ILE A 102 -13.21 15.63 24.33
CA ILE A 102 -12.17 16.50 24.91
C ILE A 102 -11.28 15.70 25.87
N GLN A 103 -11.83 14.82 26.69
CA GLN A 103 -11.05 13.93 27.54
C GLN A 103 -10.12 13.02 26.72
N LEU A 104 -10.65 12.38 25.67
CA LEU A 104 -9.91 11.45 24.82
C LEU A 104 -8.77 12.15 24.05
N ILE A 105 -9.05 13.32 23.45
CA ILE A 105 -8.05 14.10 22.69
C ILE A 105 -6.95 14.66 23.60
N ASN A 106 -7.27 14.98 24.85
CA ASN A 106 -6.27 15.47 25.81
C ASN A 106 -5.45 14.36 26.48
N ASP A 107 -5.84 13.09 26.35
CA ASP A 107 -5.01 11.96 26.75
C ASP A 107 -3.85 11.78 25.75
N LYS A 108 -2.73 12.42 26.08
CA LYS A 108 -1.52 12.38 25.26
C LYS A 108 -1.00 10.96 25.03
N ARG A 109 -1.13 10.07 26.00
CA ARG A 109 -0.63 8.69 25.88
C ARG A 109 -1.48 7.92 24.87
N LYS A 110 -2.81 7.98 25.00
CA LYS A 110 -3.74 7.36 24.04
C LYS A 110 -3.57 7.92 22.64
N ILE A 111 -3.53 9.24 22.48
CA ILE A 111 -3.38 9.87 21.16
C ILE A 111 -2.07 9.47 20.48
N VAL A 112 -0.95 9.41 21.20
CA VAL A 112 0.33 8.93 20.64
C VAL A 112 0.23 7.45 20.24
N ALA A 113 -0.37 6.60 21.08
CA ALA A 113 -0.54 5.19 20.79
C ALA A 113 -1.44 4.97 19.55
N TYR A 114 -2.54 5.70 19.43
CA TYR A 114 -3.44 5.63 18.28
C TYR A 114 -2.76 6.16 17.02
N MET A 115 -2.02 7.26 17.12
CA MET A 115 -1.25 7.81 16.00
C MET A 115 -0.23 6.79 15.46
N GLN A 116 0.51 6.11 16.35
CA GLN A 116 1.46 5.08 15.95
C GLN A 116 0.76 3.87 15.32
N ARG A 117 -0.35 3.43 15.93
CA ARG A 117 -1.17 2.31 15.43
C ARG A 117 -1.72 2.57 14.04
N ILE A 118 -2.35 3.72 13.80
CA ILE A 118 -2.94 4.01 12.49
C ILE A 118 -1.84 4.15 11.43
N LYS A 119 -0.72 4.82 11.76
CA LYS A 119 0.41 4.95 10.82
C LYS A 119 1.01 3.61 10.46
N SER A 120 1.22 2.70 11.42
CA SER A 120 1.80 1.38 11.14
C SER A 120 0.89 0.48 10.30
N LYS A 121 -0.42 0.75 10.25
CA LYS A 121 -1.35 0.05 9.37
C LYS A 121 -1.19 0.43 7.90
N TYR A 122 -0.92 1.69 7.59
CA TYR A 122 -0.92 2.17 6.19
C TYR A 122 0.46 2.55 5.65
N ILE A 123 1.40 2.94 6.53
CA ILE A 123 2.77 3.27 6.16
C ILE A 123 3.59 1.98 6.21
N ARG A 124 3.43 1.15 5.19
CA ARG A 124 4.05 -0.18 5.05
C ARG A 124 4.90 -0.23 3.79
N PHE A 125 5.98 0.55 3.80
CA PHE A 125 6.79 0.74 2.61
C PHE A 125 7.78 -0.38 2.36
N HIS A 126 7.84 -0.84 1.11
CA HIS A 126 8.95 -1.67 0.66
C HIS A 126 10.25 -0.85 0.59
N THR A 127 11.37 -1.55 0.64
CA THR A 127 12.71 -0.97 0.47
C THR A 127 13.44 -1.67 -0.64
N VAL A 128 14.12 -0.90 -1.48
CA VAL A 128 15.10 -1.44 -2.43
C VAL A 128 16.43 -1.55 -1.67
N TYR A 129 17.10 -2.68 -1.79
CA TYR A 129 18.40 -2.92 -1.18
C TYR A 129 19.39 -3.41 -2.23
N GLU A 130 20.68 -3.27 -1.91
CA GLU A 130 21.77 -3.71 -2.76
C GLU A 130 22.65 -4.72 -2.00
N GLU A 131 23.02 -5.80 -2.68
CA GLU A 131 23.94 -6.82 -2.18
C GLU A 131 24.77 -7.33 -3.37
N ASN A 132 26.10 -7.41 -3.21
CA ASN A 132 27.03 -7.83 -4.27
C ASN A 132 26.85 -7.09 -5.61
N ASN A 133 26.59 -5.78 -5.56
CA ASN A 133 26.28 -4.92 -6.73
C ASN A 133 25.02 -5.35 -7.50
N LYS A 134 24.06 -5.99 -6.84
CA LYS A 134 22.76 -6.39 -7.39
C LYS A 134 21.63 -5.85 -6.52
N PHE A 135 20.51 -5.53 -7.15
CA PHE A 135 19.35 -4.95 -6.50
C PHE A 135 18.29 -6.00 -6.17
N GLY A 136 17.69 -5.86 -4.99
CA GLY A 136 16.53 -6.62 -4.52
C GLY A 136 15.50 -5.72 -3.85
N ILE A 137 14.36 -6.29 -3.47
CA ILE A 137 13.26 -5.60 -2.77
C ILE A 137 12.89 -6.38 -1.52
N LYS A 138 12.76 -5.68 -0.39
CA LYS A 138 12.18 -6.19 0.85
C LYS A 138 10.85 -5.50 1.14
N ASP A 139 9.91 -6.22 1.71
CA ASP A 139 8.68 -5.63 2.22
C ASP A 139 8.94 -4.78 3.47
N TYR A 140 7.87 -4.23 4.06
CA TYR A 140 7.95 -3.39 5.25
C TYR A 140 8.39 -4.12 6.53
N LYS A 141 8.34 -5.46 6.54
CA LYS A 141 8.82 -6.31 7.64
C LYS A 141 10.27 -6.72 7.45
N GLY A 142 10.83 -6.50 6.26
CA GLY A 142 12.17 -6.94 5.90
C GLY A 142 12.19 -8.30 5.19
N ASP A 143 11.03 -8.89 4.91
CA ASP A 143 10.91 -10.13 4.15
C ASP A 143 11.26 -9.87 2.69
N ILE A 144 11.99 -10.80 2.06
CA ILE A 144 12.45 -10.64 0.68
C ILE A 144 11.26 -10.83 -0.28
N LEU A 145 10.97 -9.80 -1.08
CA LEU A 145 10.02 -9.87 -2.20
C LEU A 145 10.73 -10.14 -3.53
N VAL A 146 11.93 -9.58 -3.70
CA VAL A 146 12.82 -9.80 -4.85
C VAL A 146 14.24 -9.98 -4.33
N HIS A 147 14.91 -11.06 -4.71
CA HIS A 147 16.31 -11.29 -4.32
C HIS A 147 17.25 -10.35 -5.05
N ALA A 148 18.40 -10.04 -4.42
CA ALA A 148 19.46 -9.23 -5.01
C ALA A 148 20.21 -9.97 -6.14
N LEU A 149 19.55 -10.12 -7.30
CA LEU A 149 20.07 -10.86 -8.46
C LEU A 149 20.16 -10.00 -9.74
N TYR A 150 19.67 -8.76 -9.67
CA TYR A 150 19.38 -7.93 -10.85
C TYR A 150 20.28 -6.71 -10.92
N ASP A 151 20.67 -6.33 -12.13
CA ASP A 151 21.48 -5.12 -12.39
C ASP A 151 20.66 -3.84 -12.20
N PHE A 152 19.34 -3.95 -12.35
CA PHE A 152 18.40 -2.85 -12.23
C PHE A 152 17.00 -3.40 -11.92
N LEU A 153 16.23 -2.67 -11.12
CA LEU A 153 14.84 -2.94 -10.82
C LEU A 153 14.00 -1.67 -11.00
N ARG A 154 12.81 -1.82 -11.56
CA ARG A 154 11.80 -0.77 -11.63
C ARG A 154 10.43 -1.34 -11.32
N THR A 155 9.89 -0.94 -10.18
CA THR A 155 8.50 -1.22 -9.79
C THR A 155 7.56 -0.38 -10.66
N PRO A 156 6.48 -0.96 -11.22
CA PRO A 156 5.45 -0.16 -11.86
C PRO A 156 4.74 0.68 -10.78
N TYR A 157 4.90 2.00 -10.88
CA TYR A 157 4.19 2.99 -10.05
C TYR A 157 2.78 3.29 -10.59
N VAL A 158 2.17 2.33 -11.29
CA VAL A 158 0.97 2.56 -12.09
C VAL A 158 -0.09 1.51 -11.78
N TYR A 159 -1.31 2.03 -11.70
CA TYR A 159 -2.60 1.42 -11.44
C TYR A 159 -2.71 -0.06 -11.79
N VAL A 160 -2.91 -0.88 -10.77
CA VAL A 160 -3.79 -2.03 -10.91
C VAL A 160 -4.88 -1.89 -9.86
N ASP A 161 -5.94 -1.22 -10.29
CA ASP A 161 -7.16 -0.91 -9.51
C ASP A 161 -7.89 -2.16 -9.04
N ASP A 162 -7.45 -3.31 -9.53
CA ASP A 162 -7.88 -4.65 -9.18
C ASP A 162 -7.15 -5.17 -7.92
N LEU A 163 -6.33 -4.33 -7.26
CA LEU A 163 -5.50 -4.68 -6.09
C LEU A 163 -4.55 -5.87 -6.33
N CYS A 164 -4.23 -6.12 -7.60
CA CYS A 164 -3.47 -7.30 -7.95
C CYS A 164 -1.96 -7.02 -7.99
N MET A 165 -1.18 -8.08 -7.75
CA MET A 165 0.27 -8.04 -7.86
C MET A 165 0.71 -7.75 -9.32
N MET A 166 1.63 -6.80 -9.46
CA MET A 166 2.23 -6.43 -10.73
C MET A 166 3.66 -6.95 -10.85
N PRO A 167 4.07 -7.40 -12.05
CA PRO A 167 5.47 -7.72 -12.31
C PRO A 167 6.38 -6.49 -12.16
N VAL A 168 7.56 -6.71 -11.59
CA VAL A 168 8.67 -5.77 -11.55
C VAL A 168 9.46 -5.91 -12.85
N MET A 169 9.79 -4.78 -13.47
CA MET A 169 10.73 -4.75 -14.59
C MET A 169 12.15 -4.91 -14.02
N ALA A 170 12.86 -5.92 -14.48
CA ALA A 170 14.19 -6.25 -13.98
C ALA A 170 15.18 -6.34 -15.14
N GLN A 171 16.43 -5.94 -14.89
CA GLN A 171 17.54 -6.16 -15.80
C GLN A 171 18.46 -7.24 -15.26
N LYS A 172 18.89 -8.16 -16.13
CA LYS A 172 19.89 -9.17 -15.83
C LYS A 172 20.79 -9.36 -17.05
N ASN A 173 22.10 -9.21 -16.86
CA ASN A 173 23.10 -9.40 -17.92
C ASN A 173 22.83 -8.51 -19.15
N GLY A 174 22.40 -7.27 -18.92
CA GLY A 174 22.12 -6.30 -19.99
C GLY A 174 20.82 -6.49 -20.76
N LYS A 175 19.99 -7.48 -20.40
CA LYS A 175 18.64 -7.68 -20.97
C LYS A 175 17.56 -7.46 -19.91
N MET A 176 16.40 -7.00 -20.37
CA MET A 176 15.23 -6.76 -19.54
C MET A 176 14.29 -7.97 -19.55
N GLY A 177 13.62 -8.19 -18.43
CA GLY A 177 12.57 -9.19 -18.22
C GLY A 177 11.55 -8.71 -17.19
N LEU A 178 10.53 -9.53 -16.93
CA LEU A 178 9.49 -9.28 -15.93
C LEU A 178 9.52 -10.40 -14.88
N ILE A 179 9.46 -10.02 -13.60
CA ILE A 179 9.42 -10.96 -12.48
C ILE A 179 8.30 -10.59 -11.51
N LEU A 180 7.75 -11.55 -10.76
CA LEU A 180 6.85 -11.24 -9.66
C LEU A 180 7.64 -10.91 -8.39
N PRO A 181 7.19 -9.90 -7.60
CA PRO A 181 7.69 -9.64 -6.26
C PRO A 181 7.04 -10.59 -5.24
N ASP A 182 7.17 -11.90 -5.46
CA ASP A 182 6.52 -12.97 -4.69
C ASP A 182 7.47 -13.71 -3.73
N GLY A 183 8.70 -13.21 -3.57
CA GLY A 183 9.76 -13.83 -2.78
C GLY A 183 10.41 -15.04 -3.45
N LYS A 184 10.04 -15.35 -4.70
CA LYS A 184 10.63 -16.46 -5.49
C LYS A 184 11.22 -15.99 -6.82
N ASP A 185 11.08 -14.70 -7.13
CA ASP A 185 11.49 -14.09 -8.39
C ASP A 185 10.85 -14.77 -9.61
N THR A 186 9.58 -15.19 -9.50
CA THR A 186 8.88 -15.91 -10.57
C THR A 186 8.96 -15.13 -11.89
N ILE A 187 9.60 -15.71 -12.91
CA ILE A 187 9.78 -15.08 -14.21
C ILE A 187 8.45 -15.10 -14.97
N ILE A 188 7.98 -13.90 -15.34
CA ILE A 188 6.78 -13.66 -16.15
C ILE A 188 7.15 -13.42 -17.61
N ALA A 189 8.29 -12.78 -17.86
CA ALA A 189 8.85 -12.62 -19.19
C ALA A 189 10.37 -12.77 -19.13
N ASP A 190 10.93 -13.59 -20.01
CA ASP A 190 12.36 -13.90 -20.02
C ASP A 190 13.24 -12.66 -20.23
N PHE A 191 14.48 -12.75 -19.77
CA PHE A 191 15.50 -11.71 -19.92
C PHE A 191 16.09 -11.68 -21.34
N ILE A 192 15.25 -11.35 -22.32
CA ILE A 192 15.60 -11.36 -23.75
C ILE A 192 15.30 -10.04 -24.47
N TYR A 193 14.74 -9.07 -23.74
CA TYR A 193 14.33 -7.78 -24.29
C TYR A 193 15.44 -6.74 -24.11
N ASP A 194 15.56 -5.84 -25.09
CA ASP A 194 16.50 -4.73 -25.02
C ASP A 194 16.01 -3.66 -24.05
N ASP A 195 14.69 -3.45 -23.99
CA ASP A 195 14.04 -2.55 -23.05
C ASP A 195 12.60 -3.00 -22.75
N ILE A 196 12.03 -2.58 -21.61
CA ILE A 196 10.61 -2.76 -21.28
C ILE A 196 10.06 -1.45 -20.69
N TYR A 197 8.98 -0.96 -21.29
CA TYR A 197 8.27 0.24 -20.87
C TYR A 197 6.91 -0.10 -20.27
N LEU A 198 6.47 0.77 -19.38
CA LEU A 198 5.15 0.70 -18.76
C LEU A 198 4.15 1.56 -19.54
N ARG A 199 3.00 0.98 -19.87
CA ARG A 199 1.88 1.63 -20.54
C ARG A 199 0.84 2.08 -19.52
N THR A 200 0.01 3.05 -19.92
CA THR A 200 -1.11 3.55 -19.11
C THR A 200 -2.34 2.65 -19.15
N GLU A 201 -2.41 1.73 -20.12
CA GLU A 201 -3.54 0.83 -20.35
C GLU A 201 -3.06 -0.61 -20.63
N PRO A 202 -3.88 -1.64 -20.34
CA PRO A 202 -3.57 -3.01 -20.71
C PRO A 202 -3.33 -3.20 -22.23
N PRO A 203 -2.48 -4.15 -22.65
CA PRO A 203 -1.46 -4.84 -21.87
C PRO A 203 -0.42 -3.85 -21.30
N TYR A 204 -0.13 -3.93 -20.00
CA TYR A 204 0.60 -2.86 -19.30
C TYR A 204 2.08 -2.74 -19.67
N PHE A 205 2.67 -3.69 -20.37
CA PHE A 205 4.08 -3.67 -20.72
C PHE A 205 4.28 -3.66 -22.23
N GLU A 206 5.22 -2.83 -22.68
CA GLU A 206 5.71 -2.80 -24.05
C GLU A 206 7.20 -3.12 -24.04
N ALA A 207 7.58 -4.23 -24.66
CA ALA A 207 8.95 -4.71 -24.69
C ALA A 207 9.55 -4.51 -26.08
N LYS A 208 10.82 -4.07 -26.12
CA LYS A 208 11.58 -3.90 -27.35
C LYS A 208 12.52 -5.08 -27.53
N LYS A 209 12.50 -5.71 -28.71
CA LYS A 209 13.44 -6.76 -29.10
C LYS A 209 13.93 -6.52 -30.52
N GLY A 210 15.15 -5.99 -30.65
CA GLY A 210 15.69 -5.43 -31.88
C GLY A 210 14.79 -4.30 -32.40
N ASN A 211 14.29 -4.45 -33.62
CA ASN A 211 13.40 -3.48 -34.26
C ASN A 211 11.90 -3.78 -34.04
N ARG A 212 11.56 -4.75 -33.19
CA ARG A 212 10.17 -5.13 -32.91
C ARG A 212 9.74 -4.61 -31.55
N SER A 213 8.51 -4.07 -31.51
CA SER A 213 7.78 -3.84 -30.27
C SER A 213 6.81 -4.99 -30.02
N ILE A 214 6.71 -5.44 -28.77
CA ILE A 214 5.91 -6.58 -28.32
C ILE A 214 5.10 -6.15 -27.11
N LEU A 215 3.79 -6.41 -27.10
CA LEU A 215 2.96 -6.13 -25.94
C LEU A 215 2.92 -7.34 -25.02
N ILE A 216 3.12 -7.12 -23.72
CA ILE A 216 3.12 -8.17 -22.71
C ILE A 216 2.10 -7.79 -21.64
N ASP A 217 1.20 -8.71 -21.32
CA ASP A 217 0.30 -8.52 -20.18
C ASP A 217 0.95 -8.92 -18.86
N ARG A 218 0.26 -8.63 -17.75
CA ARG A 218 0.76 -8.92 -16.40
C ARG A 218 0.93 -10.42 -16.08
N TYR A 219 0.49 -11.31 -16.97
CA TYR A 219 0.62 -12.76 -16.85
C TYR A 219 1.68 -13.33 -17.82
N GLY A 220 2.37 -12.47 -18.57
CA GLY A 220 3.39 -12.88 -19.54
C GLY A 220 2.84 -13.23 -20.92
N SER A 221 1.53 -13.06 -21.16
CA SER A 221 0.97 -13.33 -22.48
C SER A 221 1.39 -12.25 -23.46
N ILE A 222 1.90 -12.69 -24.61
CA ILE A 222 2.39 -11.83 -25.68
C ILE A 222 1.26 -11.51 -26.68
N ARG A 223 1.15 -10.24 -27.09
CA ARG A 223 0.26 -9.78 -28.17
C ARG A 223 1.03 -9.01 -29.24
#